data_AF-A0A929EMW7-F1
#
_entry.id   AF-A0A929EMW7-F1
#
_cell.length_a   1.000
_cell.length_b   1.000
_cell.length_c   1.000
_cell.angle_alpha   90.00
_cell.angle_beta   90.00
_cell.angle_gamma   90.00
#
_symmetry.space_group_name_H-M   'P 1'
#
loop_
_entity.id
_entity.type
_entity.pdbx_description
1 polymer ?
#
loop_
_entity_poly.entity_id
_entity_poly.type
_entity_poly.pdbx_seq_one_letter_code
_entity_poly.pdbx_strand_id
1 'polypeptide(L)' 'MSNLSEKVKKTLKKFSMLKENSKVLLCVSGGVDSVVLLDLFVSLAEELKIELA' A
#
# COMPACT_ATOMS: atom_id res chain seq x y z
N MET A 1 5.63 6.93 18.92
CA MET A 1 6.22 6.22 17.75
C MET A 1 5.13 6.09 16.70
N SER A 2 5.35 6.48 15.45
CA SER A 2 4.30 6.36 14.41
C SER A 2 4.15 4.93 13.91
N ASN A 3 2.91 4.49 13.76
CA ASN A 3 2.54 3.18 13.23
C ASN A 3 3.02 3.07 11.76
N LEU A 4 3.46 1.90 11.31
CA LEU A 4 4.00 1.66 9.96
C LEU A 4 3.00 2.13 8.88
N SER A 5 1.72 1.82 9.05
CA SER A 5 0.65 2.20 8.12
C SER A 5 0.51 3.72 7.98
N GLU A 6 0.73 4.49 9.05
CA GLU A 6 0.70 5.96 8.97
C GLU A 6 1.87 6.50 8.15
N LYS A 7 3.06 5.93 8.30
CA LYS A 7 4.24 6.34 7.53
C LYS A 7 4.02 6.05 6.04
N VAL A 8 3.48 4.88 5.71
CA VAL A 8 3.16 4.50 4.34
C VAL A 8 2.12 5.47 3.75
N LYS A 9 1.00 5.72 4.45
CA LYS A 9 -0.03 6.67 3.99
C LYS A 9 0.53 8.08 3.77
N LYS A 10 1.41 8.57 4.66
CA LYS A 10 2.10 9.86 4.49
C LYS A 10 2.97 9.88 3.25
N THR A 11 3.71 8.83 2.97
CA THR A 11 4.55 8.72 1.76
C THR A 11 3.69 8.69 0.49
N LEU A 12 2.66 7.85 0.46
CA LEU A 12 1.73 7.74 -0.68
C LEU A 12 1.13 9.10 -1.04
N LYS A 13 0.65 9.84 -0.02
CA LYS A 13 0.08 11.18 -0.19
C LYS A 13 1.13 12.22 -0.61
N LYS A 14 2.31 12.20 0.01
CA LYS A 14 3.40 13.17 -0.26
C LYS A 14 3.85 13.12 -1.72
N PHE A 15 3.88 11.93 -2.32
CA PHE A 15 4.38 11.73 -3.68
C PHE A 15 3.27 11.42 -4.70
N SER A 16 2.00 11.53 -4.30
CA SER A 16 0.84 11.22 -5.17
C SER A 16 0.99 9.89 -5.90
N MET A 17 1.47 8.84 -5.21
CA MET A 17 1.89 7.58 -5.83
C MET A 17 0.72 6.77 -6.40
N LEU A 18 -0.48 6.98 -5.86
CA LEU A 18 -1.69 6.23 -6.22
C LEU A 18 -2.81 7.19 -6.57
N LYS A 19 -3.65 6.78 -7.51
CA LYS A 19 -4.90 7.46 -7.87
C LYS A 19 -6.06 6.70 -7.25
N GLU A 20 -7.07 7.41 -6.74
CA GLU A 20 -8.30 6.76 -6.28
C GLU A 20 -8.94 5.94 -7.41
N ASN A 21 -9.53 4.80 -7.04
CA ASN A 21 -10.14 3.79 -7.91
C ASN A 21 -9.19 3.21 -8.96
N SER A 22 -7.88 3.24 -8.71
CA SER A 22 -6.90 2.58 -9.56
C SER A 22 -6.72 1.12 -9.16
N LYS A 23 -6.37 0.30 -10.16
CA LYS A 23 -5.93 -1.06 -9.96
C LYS A 23 -4.40 -1.08 -9.84
N VAL A 24 -3.88 -1.66 -8.76
CA VAL A 24 -2.47 -1.65 -8.37
C VAL A 24 -1.92 -3.07 -8.43
N LEU A 25 -0.91 -3.29 -9.28
CA LEU A 25 -0.15 -4.53 -9.31
C LEU A 25 0.98 -4.47 -8.28
N LEU A 26 1.00 -5.41 -7.35
CA LEU A 26 2.06 -5.54 -6.35
C LEU A 26 3.04 -6.65 -6.77
N CYS A 27 4.31 -6.29 -6.93
CA CYS A 27 5.36 -7.27 -7.21
C CYS A 27 5.79 -7.96 -5.91
N VAL A 28 5.40 -9.22 -5.74
CA VAL A 28 5.73 -10.02 -4.55
C VAL A 28 6.79 -11.06 -4.88
N SER A 29 8.00 -10.91 -4.32
CA SER A 29 9.12 -11.84 -4.53
C SER A 29 9.14 -13.02 -3.55
N GLY A 30 8.33 -12.95 -2.49
CA GLY A 30 8.35 -13.88 -1.36
C GLY A 30 9.32 -13.46 -0.23
N GLY A 31 10.11 -12.41 -0.43
CA GLY A 31 10.91 -11.81 0.63
C GLY A 31 10.04 -11.06 1.64
N VAL A 32 10.51 -10.95 2.88
CA VAL A 32 9.76 -10.34 4.01
C VAL A 32 9.20 -8.96 3.67
N ASP A 33 9.98 -8.11 3.00
CA ASP A 33 9.55 -6.77 2.63
C ASP A 33 8.32 -6.79 1.70
N SER A 34 8.35 -7.68 0.70
CA SER A 34 7.26 -7.79 -0.28
C SER A 34 6.00 -8.42 0.30
N VAL A 35 6.15 -9.35 1.25
CA VAL A 35 5.03 -9.98 1.95
C VAL A 35 4.37 -8.99 2.92
N VAL A 36 5.15 -8.22 3.68
CA VAL A 36 4.62 -7.16 4.54
C VAL A 36 3.97 -6.05 3.73
N LEU A 37 4.52 -5.71 2.55
CA LEU A 37 3.90 -4.75 1.65
C LEU A 37 2.53 -5.23 1.18
N LEU A 38 2.41 -6.51 0.80
CA LEU A 38 1.15 -7.14 0.42
C LEU A 38 0.14 -7.09 1.58
N ASP A 39 0.51 -7.58 2.76
CA ASP A 39 -0.35 -7.60 3.96
C ASP A 39 -0.86 -6.18 4.29
N LEU A 40 0.04 -5.20 4.26
CA LEU A 40 -0.29 -3.81 4.53
C LEU A 40 -1.25 -3.24 3.48
N PHE A 41 -1.01 -3.47 2.19
CA PHE A 41 -1.89 -2.97 1.13
C PHE A 41 -3.24 -3.66 1.11
N VAL A 42 -3.32 -4.95 1.45
CA VAL A 42 -4.60 -5.65 1.63
C VAL A 42 -5.42 -4.98 2.74
N SER A 43 -4.80 -4.67 3.88
CA SER A 43 -5.49 -4.00 5.00
C SER A 43 -5.91 -2.55 4.70
N LEU A 44 -5.23 -1.89 3.77
CA LEU A 44 -5.46 -0.48 3.43
C LEU A 44 -6.26 -0.28 2.14
N ALA A 45 -6.54 -1.34 1.37
CA ALA A 45 -7.13 -1.24 0.03
C ALA A 45 -8.46 -0.46 0.04
N GLU A 46 -9.33 -0.72 1.02
CA GLU A 46 -10.60 -0.02 1.19
C GLU A 46 -10.40 1.46 1.57
N GLU A 47 -9.51 1.75 2.52
CA GLU A 47 -9.20 3.13 2.95
C GLU A 47 -8.58 3.94 1.80
N LEU A 48 -7.72 3.32 0.99
CA LEU A 48 -7.04 3.94 -0.14
C LEU A 48 -7.89 3.96 -1.42
N LYS A 49 -9.06 3.32 -1.42
CA LYS A 49 -9.93 3.13 -2.59
C LYS A 49 -9.17 2.59 -3.80
N ILE A 50 -8.42 1.53 -3.62
CA ILE A 50 -7.68 0.85 -4.70
C ILE A 50 -8.11 -0.61 -4.79
N GLU A 51 -7.94 -1.19 -5.96
CA GLU A 51 -8.07 -2.63 -6.18
C GLU A 51 -6.66 -3.23 -6.35
N LEU A 52 -6.39 -4.39 -5.74
CA LEU A 52 -5.14 -5.11 -5.94
C LEU A 52 -5.30 -6.12 -7.10
N ALA A 53 -4.28 -6.20 -7.97
CA ALA A 53 -4.21 -7.12 -9.11
C ALA A 53 -3.29 -8.31 -8.86
#